data_AF-A0A945RLS6-F1
#
_entry.id   AF-A0A945RLS6-F1
#
_cell.length_a   1.000
_cell.length_b   1.000
_cell.length_c   1.000
_cell.angle_alpha   90.00
_cell.angle_beta   90.00
_cell.angle_gamma   90.00
#
_symmetry.space_group_name_H-M   'P 1'
#
loop_
_entity.id
_entity.type
_entity.pdbx_description
1 polymer ?
#
loop_
_entity_poly.entity_id
_entity_poly.type
_entity_poly.pdbx_seq_one_letter_code
_entity_poly.pdbx_strand_id
1 'polypeptide(L)'
;MLRVVVLMLLFVAIPGGTYSDELSSENDPFYAGISVNKDTMFKNWGVGALSCGNFVEAREFPDSPIGPYDATFRQWLMGFATAFNIKDSSTSDLLGRTSVERAMKWIETYCRTHEDEEFFAAVWQFTKMAYPYRAKSTLNMVNK
;
A
#
# COMPACT_ATOMS: atom_id res chain seq x y z
N MET A 1 49.70 -4.46 -12.58
CA MET A 1 48.68 -3.41 -12.79
C MET A 1 47.31 -3.98 -13.20
N LEU A 2 47.24 -4.96 -14.11
CA LEU A 2 45.98 -5.58 -14.55
C LEU A 2 45.14 -6.25 -13.42
N ARG A 3 45.79 -6.87 -12.42
CA ARG A 3 45.10 -7.52 -11.28
C ARG A 3 44.41 -6.54 -10.32
N VAL A 4 44.89 -5.31 -10.20
CA VAL A 4 44.32 -4.29 -9.30
C VAL A 4 43.05 -3.68 -9.91
N VAL A 5 43.00 -3.58 -11.25
CA VAL A 5 41.84 -3.06 -11.99
C VAL A 5 40.66 -4.04 -11.94
N VAL A 6 40.91 -5.35 -12.03
CA VAL A 6 39.86 -6.39 -11.92
C VAL A 6 39.23 -6.42 -10.52
N LEU A 7 40.01 -6.18 -9.47
CA LEU A 7 39.51 -6.10 -8.09
C LEU A 7 38.64 -4.85 -7.84
N MET A 8 38.98 -3.69 -8.41
CA MET A 8 38.13 -2.51 -8.31
C MET A 8 36.81 -2.65 -9.08
N LEU A 9 36.81 -3.34 -10.23
CA LEU A 9 35.59 -3.58 -11.02
C LEU A 9 34.60 -4.54 -10.32
N LEU A 10 35.08 -5.40 -9.42
CA LEU A 10 34.22 -6.29 -8.62
C LEU A 10 33.48 -5.56 -7.48
N PHE A 11 34.03 -4.48 -6.94
CA PHE A 11 33.37 -3.67 -5.91
C PHE A 11 32.32 -2.69 -6.46
N VAL A 12 32.43 -2.32 -7.73
CA VAL A 12 31.47 -1.42 -8.41
C VAL A 12 30.21 -2.18 -8.89
N ALA A 13 30.26 -3.51 -8.95
CA ALA A 13 29.17 -4.35 -9.44
C ALA A 13 28.18 -4.83 -8.37
N ILE A 14 28.44 -4.54 -7.09
CA ILE A 14 27.47 -4.75 -6.02
C ILE A 14 26.74 -3.42 -5.87
N PRO A 15 25.41 -3.34 -6.09
CA PRO A 15 24.64 -2.17 -5.71
C PRO A 15 25.02 -1.80 -4.27
N GLY A 16 25.70 -0.66 -4.09
CA GLY A 16 26.18 -0.22 -2.79
C GLY A 16 24.99 0.17 -1.94
N GLY A 17 24.58 -0.75 -1.07
CA GLY A 17 23.41 -0.65 -0.20
C GLY A 17 22.74 -2.00 -0.14
N THR A 18 22.92 -2.73 0.97
CA THR A 18 22.05 -3.86 1.23
C THR A 18 20.75 -3.31 1.80
N TYR A 19 19.63 -3.97 1.49
CA TYR A 19 18.34 -3.60 2.08
C TYR A 19 18.40 -3.50 3.62
N SER A 20 19.24 -4.32 4.26
CA SER A 20 19.50 -4.29 5.70
C SER A 20 19.99 -2.93 6.23
N ASP A 21 20.58 -2.10 5.36
CA ASP A 21 21.07 -0.76 5.68
C ASP A 21 19.94 0.30 5.69
N GLU A 22 18.81 0.09 4.97
CA GLU A 22 17.61 0.95 5.05
C GLU A 22 16.80 0.70 6.33
N LEU A 23 16.85 -0.54 6.84
CA LEU A 23 16.09 -1.00 8.00
C LEU A 23 16.67 -0.53 9.34
N SER A 24 17.92 -0.06 9.38
CA SER A 24 18.57 0.36 10.63
C SER A 24 18.12 1.74 11.14
N SER A 25 17.19 2.40 10.45
CA SER A 25 16.52 3.58 11.00
C SER A 25 15.37 3.16 11.94
N GLU A 26 15.71 2.44 13.01
CA GLU A 26 14.79 2.12 14.13
C GLU A 26 14.21 3.38 14.80
N ASN A 27 14.69 4.57 14.43
CA ASN A 27 14.29 5.86 14.99
C ASN A 27 13.41 6.71 14.05
N ASP A 28 12.96 6.20 12.90
CA ASP A 28 12.00 6.94 12.06
C ASP A 28 10.58 6.80 12.64
N PRO A 29 9.94 7.90 13.08
CA PRO A 29 8.60 7.88 13.65
C PRO A 29 7.56 7.25 12.72
N PHE A 30 7.77 7.29 11.41
CA PHE A 30 6.86 6.71 10.43
C PHE A 30 6.73 5.19 10.57
N TYR A 31 7.78 4.48 10.98
CA TYR A 31 7.78 3.01 11.09
C TYR A 31 7.37 2.50 12.47
N ALA A 32 7.16 3.36 13.47
CA ALA A 32 6.84 2.97 14.84
C ALA A 32 5.51 2.19 14.97
N GLY A 33 4.61 2.29 13.98
CA GLY A 33 3.33 1.56 13.93
C GLY A 33 3.31 0.35 12.99
N ILE A 34 4.42 0.03 12.32
CA ILE A 34 4.49 -1.05 11.34
C ILE A 34 5.08 -2.30 12.00
N SER A 35 4.33 -3.40 12.04
CA SER A 35 4.83 -4.70 12.54
C SER A 35 5.85 -5.29 11.56
N VAL A 36 7.13 -4.91 11.64
CA VAL A 36 8.15 -5.40 10.70
C VAL A 36 8.58 -6.83 11.05
N ASN A 37 8.23 -7.81 10.20
CA ASN A 37 8.86 -9.12 10.20
C ASN A 37 9.97 -9.14 9.13
N LYS A 38 11.23 -9.33 9.54
CA LYS A 38 12.42 -9.29 8.68
C LYS A 38 12.41 -10.36 7.58
N ASP A 39 11.67 -11.45 7.75
CA ASP A 39 11.54 -12.53 6.76
C ASP A 39 10.36 -12.32 5.79
N THR A 40 9.43 -11.40 6.11
CA THR A 40 8.27 -11.03 5.26
C THR A 40 8.18 -9.53 5.04
N MET A 41 9.33 -8.90 5.05
CA MET A 41 9.60 -7.48 5.08
C MET A 41 8.73 -6.60 4.16
N PHE A 42 8.47 -7.00 2.92
CA PHE A 42 7.57 -6.25 2.02
C PHE A 42 6.08 -6.48 2.26
N LYS A 43 5.69 -7.51 3.02
CA LYS A 43 4.29 -7.69 3.45
C LYS A 43 3.90 -6.64 4.50
N ASN A 44 4.87 -6.19 5.28
CA ASN A 44 4.64 -5.29 6.40
C ASN A 44 5.36 -3.97 6.15
N TRP A 45 5.26 -3.40 4.95
CA TRP A 45 5.90 -2.13 4.63
C TRP A 45 4.98 -1.24 3.79
N GLY A 46 5.07 0.07 4.02
CA GLY A 46 4.22 1.07 3.40
C GLY A 46 2.84 1.22 4.05
N VAL A 47 2.03 2.15 3.50
CA VAL A 47 0.74 2.57 4.09
C VAL A 47 -0.27 1.44 4.26
N GLY A 48 -0.23 0.43 3.39
CA GLY A 48 -1.11 -0.74 3.50
C GLY A 48 -0.89 -1.56 4.77
N ALA A 49 0.30 -1.47 5.38
CA ALA A 49 0.65 -2.17 6.62
C ALA A 49 0.42 -1.32 7.88
N LEU A 50 0.02 -0.05 7.74
CA LEU A 50 -0.42 0.75 8.88
C LEU A 50 -1.74 0.22 9.43
N SER A 51 -1.97 0.40 10.73
CA SER A 51 -3.20 -0.07 11.34
C SER A 51 -4.41 0.75 10.90
N CYS A 52 -5.59 0.15 11.02
CA CYS A 52 -6.86 0.84 10.90
C CYS A 52 -6.99 1.97 11.91
N GLY A 53 -6.41 1.82 13.11
CA GLY A 53 -6.29 2.91 14.08
C GLY A 53 -5.51 4.11 13.53
N ASN A 54 -4.36 3.90 12.88
CA ASN A 54 -3.60 4.98 12.24
C ASN A 54 -4.39 5.68 11.13
N PHE A 55 -5.18 4.93 10.37
CA PHE A 55 -6.05 5.49 9.34
C PHE A 55 -7.13 6.41 9.93
N VAL A 56 -7.80 5.96 11.00
CA VAL A 56 -8.83 6.75 11.69
C VAL A 56 -8.20 7.99 12.32
N GLU A 57 -7.06 7.85 12.99
CA GLU A 57 -6.31 8.95 13.59
C GLU A 57 -5.94 10.02 12.55
N ALA A 58 -5.33 9.63 11.44
CA ALA A 58 -4.94 10.55 10.38
C ALA A 58 -6.14 11.27 9.75
N ARG A 59 -7.32 10.65 9.76
CA ARG A 59 -8.56 11.26 9.26
C ARG A 59 -9.15 12.28 10.23
N GLU A 60 -9.10 11.99 11.53
CA GLU A 60 -9.66 12.84 12.58
C GLU A 60 -8.77 14.03 12.91
N PHE A 61 -7.45 13.84 12.84
CA PHE A 61 -6.45 14.81 13.22
C PHE A 61 -5.58 15.19 12.02
N PRO A 62 -5.84 16.33 11.36
CA PRO A 62 -5.06 16.78 10.20
C PRO A 62 -3.55 16.90 10.44
N ASP A 63 -3.16 17.14 11.69
CA ASP A 63 -1.76 17.27 12.13
C ASP A 63 -1.19 15.95 12.70
N SER A 64 -1.86 14.81 12.49
CA SER A 64 -1.39 13.50 12.96
C SER A 64 0.03 13.20 12.44
N PRO A 65 0.92 12.63 13.29
CA PRO A 65 2.27 12.25 12.88
C PRO A 65 2.32 11.15 11.82
N ILE A 66 1.20 10.45 11.58
CA ILE A 66 1.06 9.45 10.51
C ILE A 66 1.12 10.11 9.11
N GLY A 67 0.90 11.42 9.04
CA GLY A 67 0.97 12.23 7.84
C GLY A 67 -0.40 12.61 7.29
N PRO A 68 -0.42 13.52 6.30
CA PRO A 68 -1.67 14.06 5.78
C PRO A 68 -2.50 12.96 5.12
N TYR A 69 -3.71 12.75 5.64
CA TYR A 69 -4.68 11.73 5.22
C TYR A 69 -4.75 11.51 3.70
N ASP A 70 -4.90 12.59 2.93
CA ASP A 70 -5.04 12.52 1.48
C ASP A 70 -3.77 12.01 0.79
N ALA A 71 -2.58 12.43 1.24
CA ALA A 71 -1.32 12.01 0.64
C ALA A 71 -0.90 10.61 1.09
N THR A 72 -1.33 10.17 2.27
CA THR A 72 -0.99 8.85 2.83
C THR A 72 -1.99 7.80 2.37
N PHE A 73 -3.24 7.84 2.86
CA PHE A 73 -4.19 6.74 2.69
C PHE A 73 -4.97 6.80 1.39
N ARG A 74 -5.41 8.01 0.98
CA ARG A 74 -6.18 8.15 -0.26
C ARG A 74 -5.32 7.86 -1.48
N GLN A 75 -4.10 8.40 -1.57
CA GLN A 75 -3.16 8.05 -2.64
C GLN A 75 -2.86 6.56 -2.68
N TRP A 76 -2.64 5.93 -1.53
CA TRP A 76 -2.42 4.49 -1.47
C TRP A 76 -3.62 3.69 -1.99
N LEU A 77 -4.86 4.04 -1.61
CA LEU A 77 -6.08 3.41 -2.15
C LEU A 77 -6.14 3.54 -3.67
N MET A 78 -5.81 4.71 -4.22
CA MET A 78 -5.83 4.93 -5.68
C MET A 78 -4.75 4.09 -6.39
N GLY A 79 -3.58 3.96 -5.79
CA GLY A 79 -2.53 3.06 -6.28
C GLY A 79 -2.96 1.59 -6.27
N PHE A 80 -3.57 1.14 -5.16
CA PHE A 80 -4.14 -0.19 -5.03
C PHE A 80 -5.21 -0.45 -6.11
N ALA A 81 -6.18 0.45 -6.28
CA ALA A 81 -7.24 0.31 -7.27
C ALA A 81 -6.69 0.24 -8.70
N THR A 82 -5.66 1.04 -9.01
CA THR A 82 -4.97 0.98 -10.30
C THR A 82 -4.32 -0.39 -10.53
N ALA A 83 -3.54 -0.87 -9.56
CA ALA A 83 -2.90 -2.19 -9.65
C ALA A 83 -3.93 -3.32 -9.77
N PHE A 84 -5.02 -3.23 -9.02
CA PHE A 84 -6.12 -4.19 -9.05
C PHE A 84 -6.76 -4.24 -10.45
N ASN A 85 -7.12 -3.10 -11.02
CA ASN A 85 -7.75 -3.01 -12.36
C ASN A 85 -6.81 -3.52 -13.48
N ILE A 86 -5.50 -3.40 -13.31
CA ILE A 86 -4.52 -3.96 -14.24
C ILE A 86 -4.43 -5.49 -14.12
N LYS A 87 -4.60 -6.04 -12.92
CA LYS A 87 -4.40 -7.48 -12.64
C LYS A 87 -5.65 -8.33 -12.74
N ASP A 88 -6.81 -7.81 -12.33
CA ASP A 88 -8.08 -8.52 -12.40
C ASP A 88 -8.79 -8.21 -13.72
N SER A 89 -8.70 -9.14 -14.67
CA SER A 89 -9.34 -8.99 -15.98
C SER A 89 -10.87 -8.88 -15.92
N SER A 90 -11.51 -9.19 -14.79
CA SER A 90 -12.97 -9.08 -14.63
C SER A 90 -13.46 -7.64 -14.48
N THR A 91 -12.57 -6.69 -14.19
CA THR A 91 -12.94 -5.29 -13.93
C THR A 91 -11.99 -4.30 -14.59
N SER A 92 -12.52 -3.16 -15.03
CA SER A 92 -11.73 -1.99 -15.44
C SER A 92 -11.78 -0.86 -14.42
N ASP A 93 -12.68 -0.96 -13.44
CA ASP A 93 -12.87 0.00 -12.37
C ASP A 93 -13.41 -0.70 -11.12
N LEU A 94 -12.50 -0.95 -10.18
CA LEU A 94 -12.74 -1.50 -8.85
C LEU A 94 -13.74 -0.68 -8.03
N LEU A 95 -13.78 0.64 -8.19
CA LEU A 95 -14.72 1.49 -7.44
C LEU A 95 -16.08 1.56 -8.15
N GLY A 96 -16.07 1.46 -9.48
CA GLY A 96 -17.25 1.50 -10.33
C GLY A 96 -18.09 2.74 -10.08
N ARG A 97 -19.30 2.58 -9.54
CA ARG A 97 -20.20 3.71 -9.22
C ARG A 97 -19.91 4.39 -7.87
N THR A 98 -18.92 3.91 -7.13
CA THR A 98 -18.54 4.44 -5.83
C THR A 98 -17.48 5.52 -6.00
N SER A 99 -17.71 6.72 -5.47
CA SER A 99 -16.66 7.73 -5.45
C SER A 99 -15.55 7.36 -4.47
N VAL A 100 -14.34 7.86 -4.70
CA VAL A 100 -13.21 7.67 -3.78
C VAL A 100 -13.59 8.06 -2.35
N GLU A 101 -14.25 9.20 -2.17
CA GLU A 101 -14.70 9.66 -0.85
C GLU A 101 -15.66 8.66 -0.16
N ARG A 102 -16.61 8.08 -0.91
CA ARG A 102 -17.52 7.07 -0.36
C ARG A 102 -16.79 5.77 -0.02
N ALA A 103 -15.81 5.38 -0.84
CA ALA A 103 -14.97 4.22 -0.56
C ALA A 103 -14.18 4.44 0.74
N MET A 104 -13.51 5.58 0.87
CA MET A 104 -12.76 5.94 2.07
C MET A 104 -13.64 5.99 3.32
N LYS A 105 -14.87 6.53 3.22
CA LYS A 105 -15.84 6.53 4.33
C LYS A 105 -16.32 5.13 4.72
N TRP A 106 -16.48 4.23 3.75
CA TRP A 106 -16.79 2.83 4.05
C TRP A 106 -15.61 2.16 4.77
N ILE A 107 -14.40 2.36 4.26
CA ILE A 107 -13.17 1.83 4.87
C ILE A 107 -12.98 2.35 6.30
N GLU A 108 -13.32 3.61 6.55
CA GLU A 108 -13.28 4.19 7.90
C GLU A 108 -14.26 3.51 8.84
N THR A 109 -15.48 3.24 8.36
CA THR A 109 -16.49 2.53 9.14
C THR A 109 -15.99 1.14 9.51
N TYR A 110 -15.33 0.43 8.59
CA TYR A 110 -14.69 -0.85 8.86
C TYR A 110 -13.57 -0.71 9.91
N CYS A 111 -12.67 0.25 9.71
CA CYS A 111 -11.51 0.43 10.58
C CYS A 111 -11.86 0.82 12.01
N ARG A 112 -12.94 1.58 12.23
CA ARG A 112 -13.43 1.93 13.57
C ARG A 112 -13.88 0.73 14.42
N THR A 113 -14.11 -0.44 13.80
CA THR A 113 -14.45 -1.67 14.54
C THR A 113 -13.36 -2.73 14.45
N HIS A 114 -12.24 -2.45 13.80
CA HIS A 114 -11.12 -3.37 13.55
C HIS A 114 -9.78 -2.61 13.67
N GLU A 115 -9.57 -1.89 14.77
CA GLU A 115 -8.46 -0.93 14.91
C GLU A 115 -7.07 -1.56 14.72
N ASP A 116 -6.92 -2.82 15.14
CA ASP A 116 -5.66 -3.58 15.07
C ASP A 116 -5.39 -4.24 13.71
N GLU A 117 -6.37 -4.26 12.80
CA GLU A 117 -6.15 -4.81 11.45
C GLU A 117 -5.39 -3.81 10.56
N GLU A 118 -4.67 -4.33 9.56
CA GLU A 118 -3.97 -3.46 8.62
C GLU A 118 -4.95 -2.76 7.67
N PHE A 119 -4.59 -1.56 7.23
CA PHE A 119 -5.37 -0.79 6.25
C PHE A 119 -5.61 -1.57 4.96
N PHE A 120 -4.64 -2.38 4.52
CA PHE A 120 -4.80 -3.30 3.39
C PHE A 120 -5.98 -4.25 3.60
N ALA A 121 -6.15 -4.81 4.81
CA ALA A 121 -7.26 -5.73 5.10
C ALA A 121 -8.61 -5.02 4.93
N ALA A 122 -8.74 -3.80 5.43
CA ALA A 122 -9.95 -2.99 5.25
C ALA A 122 -10.24 -2.69 3.78
N VAL A 123 -9.22 -2.30 3.00
CA VAL A 123 -9.35 -2.09 1.54
C VAL A 123 -9.72 -3.38 0.82
N TRP A 124 -9.15 -4.52 1.23
CA TRP A 124 -9.49 -5.82 0.67
C TRP A 124 -10.96 -6.19 0.94
N GLN A 125 -11.48 -5.95 2.15
CA GLN A 125 -12.90 -6.15 2.46
C GLN A 125 -13.79 -5.21 1.65
N PHE A 126 -13.37 -3.97 1.44
CA PHE A 126 -14.07 -3.04 0.55
C PHE A 126 -14.21 -3.63 -0.86
N THR A 127 -13.18 -4.28 -1.40
CA THR A 127 -13.26 -4.88 -2.75
C THR A 127 -14.37 -5.94 -2.86
N LYS A 128 -14.61 -6.72 -1.80
CA LYS A 128 -15.66 -7.73 -1.75
C LYS A 128 -17.04 -7.09 -1.74
N MET A 129 -17.22 -6.03 -0.95
CA MET A 129 -18.46 -5.24 -0.95
C MET A 129 -18.69 -4.56 -2.30
N ALA A 130 -17.64 -3.97 -2.88
CA ALA A 130 -17.69 -3.25 -4.14
C ALA A 130 -17.95 -4.18 -5.33
N TYR A 131 -17.66 -5.49 -5.20
CA TYR A 131 -17.70 -6.49 -6.27
C TYR A 131 -18.93 -6.39 -7.20
N PRO A 132 -20.18 -6.26 -6.69
CA PRO A 132 -21.37 -6.16 -7.54
C PRO A 132 -21.49 -4.84 -8.32
N TYR A 133 -20.75 -3.81 -7.90
CA TYR A 133 -20.85 -2.43 -8.41
C TYR A 133 -19.68 -2.02 -9.30
N ARG A 134 -18.67 -2.89 -9.44
CA ARG A 134 -17.48 -2.65 -10.27
C ARG A 134 -17.84 -2.52 -11.75
N ALA A 135 -17.13 -1.67 -12.49
CA ALA A 135 -17.27 -1.66 -13.94
C ALA A 135 -16.57 -2.90 -14.52
N LYS A 136 -17.27 -3.64 -15.39
CA LYS A 136 -16.69 -4.81 -16.07
C LYS A 136 -15.71 -4.37 -17.13
N SER A 137 -14.61 -5.11 -17.28
CA SER A 137 -13.67 -4.88 -18.38
C SER A 137 -14.33 -5.21 -19.72
N THR A 138 -14.36 -4.25 -20.65
CA THR A 138 -14.83 -4.45 -22.03
C THR A 138 -13.80 -5.16 -22.91
N LEU A 139 -12.54 -5.29 -22.47
CA LEU A 139 -11.50 -6.05 -23.17
C LEU A 139 -11.87 -7.53 -23.36
N ASN A 140 -12.74 -8.08 -22.49
CA ASN A 140 -13.26 -9.45 -22.63
C ASN A 140 -14.47 -9.56 -23.57
N MET A 141 -15.05 -8.45 -24.04
CA MET A 141 -16.19 -8.44 -24.98
C MET A 141 -15.76 -8.30 -26.45
N VAL A 142 -14.51 -7.87 -26.71
CA VAL A 142 -13.98 -7.71 -28.08
C VAL A 142 -13.31 -8.99 -28.59
N ASN A 143 -12.98 -9.94 -27.70
CA ASN A 143 -12.29 -11.19 -28.03
C ASN A 143 -13.22 -12.43 -28.05
N LYS A 144 -14.54 -12.25 -28.24
CA LYS A 144 -15.51 -13.34 -28.33
C LYS A 144 -16.35 -13.19 -29.59
#